data_AF-A0A3E4WT89-F1
#
_entry.id   AF-A0A3E4WT89-F1
#
_cell.length_a   1.000
_cell.length_b   1.000
_cell.length_c   1.000
_cell.angle_alpha   90.00
_cell.angle_beta   90.00
_cell.angle_gamma   90.00
#
_symmetry.space_group_name_H-M   'P 1'
#
loop_
_entity.id
_entity.type
_entity.pdbx_description
1 polymer ?
#
loop_
_entity_poly.entity_id
_entity_poly.type
_entity_poly.pdbx_seq_one_letter_code
_entity_poly.pdbx_strand_id
1 'polypeptide(L)' 'MSQRSDEIRNKYIQNPPEGMTADDIRHMSEDDLLDMDYFLNEDDEFGEDFPGAEGFYIF' A
#
# COMPACT_ATOMS: atom_id res chain seq x y z
N MET A 1 -12.71 -12.64 3.96
CA MET A 1 -12.56 -11.31 3.36
C MET A 1 -12.93 -10.28 4.39
N SER A 2 -11.92 -9.65 4.97
CA SER A 2 -12.12 -8.45 5.79
C SER A 2 -12.62 -7.33 4.88
N GLN A 3 -13.55 -6.48 5.33
CA GLN A 3 -14.08 -5.35 4.52
C GLN A 3 -12.94 -4.46 3.98
N ARG A 4 -11.86 -4.34 4.77
CA ARG A 4 -10.64 -3.60 4.41
C ARG A 4 -9.93 -4.16 3.16
N SER A 5 -9.87 -5.48 3.01
CA SER A 5 -9.15 -6.13 1.92
C SER A 5 -9.84 -5.92 0.57
N ASP A 6 -11.17 -5.89 0.56
CA ASP A 6 -11.96 -5.62 -0.64
C ASP A 6 -11.84 -4.15 -1.08
N GLU A 7 -11.78 -3.22 -0.13
CA GLU A 7 -11.54 -1.79 -0.39
C GLU A 7 -10.16 -1.55 -1.00
N ILE A 8 -9.12 -2.13 -0.40
CA ILE A 8 -7.74 -2.06 -0.89
C ILE A 8 -7.65 -2.68 -2.29
N ARG A 9 -8.30 -3.83 -2.50
CA ARG A 9 -8.31 -4.50 -3.82
C ARG A 9 -8.92 -3.60 -4.89
N ASN A 10 -10.05 -2.97 -4.60
CA ASN A 10 -10.70 -2.08 -5.54
C ASN A 10 -9.84 -0.83 -5.83
N LYS A 11 -9.18 -0.24 -4.82
CA LYS A 11 -8.24 0.88 -4.99
C LYS A 11 -7.15 0.54 -6.00
N TYR A 12 -6.45 -0.57 -5.80
CA TYR A 12 -5.34 -0.98 -6.66
C TYR A 12 -5.76 -1.61 -7.99
N ILE A 13 -7.00 -2.10 -8.14
CA ILE A 13 -7.54 -2.47 -9.46
C ILE A 13 -7.78 -1.24 -10.33
N GLN A 14 -8.29 -0.14 -9.74
CA GLN A 14 -8.55 1.10 -10.48
C GLN A 14 -7.26 1.84 -10.80
N ASN A 15 -6.30 1.83 -9.88
CA ASN A 15 -4.99 2.43 -10.06
C ASN A 15 -3.90 1.49 -9.54
N PRO A 16 -3.40 0.57 -10.38
CA PRO A 16 -2.40 -0.39 -9.95
C PRO A 16 -1.06 0.31 -9.65
N PRO A 17 -0.30 -0.16 -8.66
CA PRO A 17 1.05 0.33 -8.39
C PRO A 17 1.97 0.19 -9.60
N GLU A 18 3.01 1.02 -9.67
CA GLU A 18 4.00 0.95 -10.74
C GLU A 18 4.63 -0.46 -10.81
N GLY A 19 4.70 -1.03 -12.02
CA GLY A 19 5.22 -2.38 -12.22
C GLY A 19 4.20 -3.51 -11.98
N MET A 20 2.96 -3.18 -11.62
CA MET A 20 1.85 -4.14 -11.50
C MET A 20 0.72 -3.81 -12.47
N THR A 21 -0.06 -4.82 -12.84
CA THR A 21 -1.31 -4.65 -13.60
C THR A 21 -2.52 -4.91 -12.72
N ALA A 22 -3.67 -4.38 -13.10
CA ALA A 22 -4.93 -4.65 -12.40
C ALA A 22 -5.29 -6.15 -12.38
N ASP A 23 -4.78 -6.95 -13.33
CA ASP A 23 -4.97 -8.40 -13.33
C ASP A 23 -4.12 -9.09 -12.25
N ASP A 24 -2.89 -8.62 -12.04
CA ASP A 24 -2.03 -9.10 -10.95
C ASP A 24 -2.70 -8.85 -9.58
N ILE A 25 -3.27 -7.66 -9.38
CA ILE A 25 -4.01 -7.30 -8.15
C ILE A 25 -5.26 -8.18 -7.97
N ARG A 26 -5.94 -8.62 -9.04
CA ARG A 26 -7.10 -9.52 -8.93
C ARG A 26 -6.72 -10.93 -8.48
N HIS A 27 -5.53 -11.39 -8.86
CA HIS A 27 -5.03 -12.72 -8.50
C HIS A 27 -4.19 -12.73 -7.21
N MET A 28 -3.81 -11.54 -6.71
CA MET A 28 -3.06 -11.37 -5.46
C MET A 28 -3.84 -11.89 -4.25
N SER A 29 -3.14 -12.55 -3.32
CA SER A 29 -3.75 -13.05 -2.09
C SER A 29 -4.19 -11.89 -1.18
N GLU A 30 -5.05 -12.17 -0.19
CA GLU A 30 -5.44 -11.16 0.79
C GLU A 30 -4.21 -10.68 1.59
N ASP A 31 -3.34 -11.59 2.01
CA ASP A 31 -2.15 -11.27 2.81
C ASP A 31 -1.15 -10.42 2.00
N ASP A 32 -0.82 -10.82 0.77
CA ASP A 32 0.11 -10.05 -0.09
C ASP A 32 -0.42 -8.64 -0.38
N LEU A 33 -1.74 -8.51 -0.52
CA LEU A 33 -2.41 -7.24 -0.76
C LEU A 33 -2.36 -6.32 0.46
N LEU A 34 -2.51 -6.88 1.67
CA LEU A 34 -2.40 -6.14 2.92
C LEU A 34 -0.96 -5.74 3.21
N ASP A 35 0.01 -6.61 2.95
CA ASP A 35 1.43 -6.31 3.09
C ASP A 35 1.85 -5.20 2.12
N MET A 36 1.40 -5.27 0.87
CA MET A 36 1.65 -4.22 -0.12
C MET A 36 1.01 -2.89 0.27
N ASP A 37 -0.25 -2.90 0.73
CA ASP A 37 -0.92 -1.70 1.23
C ASP A 37 -0.18 -1.11 2.43
N TYR A 38 0.35 -1.94 3.33
CA TYR A 38 1.18 -1.48 4.44
C TYR A 38 2.44 -0.78 3.96
N PHE A 39 3.23 -1.38 3.06
CA PHE A 39 4.46 -0.76 2.54
C PHE A 39 4.21 0.52 1.72
N LEU A 40 3.11 0.57 0.96
CA LEU A 40 2.81 1.71 0.09
C LEU A 40 2.19 2.89 0.83
N ASN A 41 1.52 2.64 1.96
CA ASN A 41 0.89 3.68 2.77
C ASN A 41 1.54 3.77 4.17
N GLU A 42 2.76 3.25 4.35
CA GLU A 42 3.51 3.30 5.61
C GLU A 42 3.68 4.76 6.08
N ASP A 43 3.86 5.69 5.12
CA ASP A 43 3.97 7.13 5.37
C ASP A 43 2.61 7.79 5.73
N ASP A 44 1.48 7.22 5.31
CA ASP A 44 0.12 7.73 5.60
C ASP A 44 -0.39 7.26 6.98
N GLU A 45 0.18 6.19 7.56
CA GLU A 45 -0.06 5.80 8.96
C GLU A 45 0.60 6.78 9.96
N PHE A 46 1.60 7.53 9.49
CA PHE A 46 2.23 8.67 10.18
C PHE A 46 1.61 10.03 9.80
N GLY A 47 0.35 10.02 9.33
CA GLY A 47 -0.41 11.22 9.01
C GLY A 47 -0.35 12.28 10.12
N GLU A 48 0.41 13.33 9.81
CA GLU A 48 0.40 14.69 10.40
C GLU A 48 1.09 14.95 11.76
N ASP A 49 1.77 13.98 12.41
CA ASP A 49 2.50 14.26 13.68
C ASP A 49 3.92 13.66 13.78
N PHE A 50 4.52 13.20 12.69
CA PHE A 50 5.92 12.77 12.69
C PHE A 50 6.82 13.67 11.80
N PRO A 51 7.62 14.57 12.39
CA PRO A 51 8.68 15.28 11.69
C PRO A 51 9.88 14.33 11.52
N GLY A 52 9.71 13.29 10.69
CA GLY A 52 10.72 12.25 10.44
C GLY A 52 10.95 11.96 8.95
N ALA A 53 10.06 12.46 8.08
CA ALA A 53 10.20 12.38 6.62
C ALA A 53 11.21 13.38 6.03
N GLU A 54 12.24 13.75 6.79
CA GLU A 54 13.39 14.50 6.26
C GLU A 54 14.69 13.74 6.52
N GLY A 55 15.10 12.98 5.50
CA GLY A 55 16.47 13.01 5.03
C GLY A 55 17.50 12.15 5.77
N PHE A 56 17.85 11.03 5.14
CA PHE A 56 19.20 10.47 5.03
C PHE A 56 20.12 10.54 6.27
N TYR A 57 20.30 9.41 6.94
CA TYR A 57 21.49 9.18 7.78
C TYR A 57 22.74 9.06 6.87
N ILE A 58 23.50 10.15 6.77
CA ILE A 58 24.91 10.12 6.36
C ILE A 58 25.76 9.93 7.62
N PHE A 59 26.64 8.93 7.61
CA PHE A 59 27.49 8.48 8.72
C PHE A 59 28.42 9.55 9.31
#